data_AF-A0A1Z7M6R1-F1
#
_entry.id   AF-A0A1Z7M6R1-F1
#
_cell.length_a   1.000
_cell.length_b   1.000
_cell.length_c   1.000
_cell.angle_alpha   90.00
_cell.angle_beta   90.00
_cell.angle_gamma   90.00
#
_symmetry.space_group_name_H-M   'P 1'
#
loop_
_entity.id
_entity.type
_entity.pdbx_description
1 polymer ?
#
loop_
_entity_poly.entity_id
_entity_poly.type
_entity_poly.pdbx_seq_one_letter_code
_entity_poly.pdbx_strand_id
1 'polypeptide(L)'
;MEIKEYFSTKYQAHWLEEIRQSDWSAGQFLYELLSKNEIHEFCGNHVRLFLLTEGKKLVSFCTLSDIDDIKNTDLGPWIGFVYTFPQYRGHRYMGLLLDHACRTAKEDGAGEVFIATGETGLYETYGYSFYQMMENAVGVMSRVYRKDLS
;
A
#
# COMPACT_ATOMS: atom_id res chain seq x y z
N MET A 1 18.23 -5.87 -2.29
CA MET A 1 16.85 -5.57 -1.85
C MET A 1 16.07 -6.86 -1.76
N GLU A 2 15.22 -6.99 -0.75
CA GLU A 2 14.36 -8.15 -0.54
C GLU A 2 12.94 -7.67 -0.19
N ILE A 3 11.92 -8.28 -0.80
CA ILE A 3 10.52 -8.05 -0.44
C ILE A 3 10.11 -9.09 0.60
N LYS A 4 9.55 -8.63 1.71
CA LYS A 4 9.01 -9.45 2.80
C LYS A 4 7.55 -9.11 3.03
N GLU A 5 6.81 -10.05 3.57
CA GLU A 5 5.44 -9.80 4.03
C GLU A 5 5.42 -9.73 5.56
N TYR A 6 4.82 -8.67 6.09
CA TYR A 6 4.85 -8.35 7.51
C TYR A 6 4.13 -9.41 8.36
N PHE A 7 3.05 -10.00 7.87
CA PHE A 7 2.28 -10.97 8.66
C PHE A 7 2.91 -12.37 8.72
N SER A 8 3.78 -12.72 7.76
CA SER A 8 4.43 -14.04 7.70
C SER A 8 5.87 -14.04 8.24
N THR A 9 6.45 -12.88 8.54
CA THR A 9 7.82 -12.79 9.06
C THR A 9 7.88 -13.00 10.58
N LYS A 10 8.93 -13.69 11.03
CA LYS A 10 9.21 -13.88 12.47
C LYS A 10 9.73 -12.63 13.21
N TYR A 11 9.97 -11.54 12.47
CA TYR A 11 10.59 -10.30 12.98
C TYR A 11 9.62 -9.12 13.00
N GLN A 12 8.33 -9.36 13.23
CA GLN A 12 7.29 -8.31 13.23
C GLN A 12 7.62 -7.12 14.13
N ALA A 13 8.06 -7.35 15.37
CA ALA A 13 8.41 -6.28 16.30
C ALA A 13 9.51 -5.34 15.75
N HIS A 14 10.51 -5.91 15.06
CA HIS A 14 11.56 -5.11 14.40
C HIS A 14 10.98 -4.26 13.27
N TRP A 15 10.16 -4.85 12.40
CA TRP A 15 9.58 -4.12 11.27
C TRP A 15 8.54 -3.09 11.70
N LEU A 16 7.83 -3.32 12.79
CA LEU A 16 6.92 -2.34 13.38
C LEU A 16 7.68 -1.08 13.82
N GLU A 17 8.84 -1.24 14.47
CA GLU A 17 9.72 -0.12 14.83
C GLU A 17 10.32 0.59 13.62
N GLU A 18 10.60 -0.12 12.53
CA GLU A 18 11.02 0.51 11.28
C GLU A 18 9.88 1.31 10.64
N ILE A 19 8.64 0.80 10.63
CA ILE A 19 7.46 1.53 10.12
C ILE A 19 7.21 2.80 10.95
N ARG A 20 7.37 2.72 12.28
CA ARG A 20 7.24 3.87 13.20
C ARG A 20 8.15 5.04 12.84
N GLN A 21 9.25 4.83 12.12
CA GLN A 21 10.17 5.88 11.70
C GLN A 21 9.68 6.68 10.48
N SER A 22 8.56 6.30 9.85
CA SER A 22 7.98 7.00 8.69
C SER A 22 7.74 8.49 8.98
N ASP A 23 8.17 9.38 8.08
CA ASP A 23 7.90 10.82 8.23
C ASP A 23 6.50 11.24 7.71
N TRP A 24 5.78 10.29 7.12
CA TRP A 24 4.46 10.49 6.55
C TRP A 24 3.34 10.14 7.53
N SER A 25 2.34 11.02 7.63
CA SER A 25 1.19 10.89 8.55
C SER A 25 0.42 9.59 8.37
N ALA A 26 0.15 9.15 7.14
CA ALA A 26 -0.53 7.87 6.94
C ALA A 26 0.39 6.67 7.29
N GLY A 27 1.71 6.81 7.19
CA GLY A 27 2.64 5.82 7.70
C GLY A 27 2.61 5.71 9.24
N GLN A 28 2.43 6.83 9.94
CA GLN A 28 2.19 6.82 11.39
C GLN A 28 0.84 6.17 11.74
N PHE A 29 -0.20 6.44 10.94
CA PHE A 29 -1.49 5.79 11.10
C PHE A 29 -1.40 4.26 10.87
N LEU A 30 -0.64 3.81 9.87
CA LEU A 30 -0.37 2.38 9.67
C LEU A 30 0.30 1.76 10.90
N TYR A 31 1.31 2.44 11.47
CA TYR A 31 1.95 1.99 12.71
C TYR A 31 0.93 1.84 13.85
N GLU A 32 0.03 2.82 14.03
CA GLU A 32 -1.01 2.74 15.06
C GLU A 32 -1.92 1.52 14.85
N LEU A 33 -2.44 1.33 13.63
CA LEU A 33 -3.30 0.18 13.29
C LEU A 33 -2.60 -1.15 13.59
N LEU A 34 -1.32 -1.28 13.25
CA LEU A 34 -0.54 -2.49 13.53
C LEU A 34 -0.32 -2.69 15.03
N SER A 35 0.03 -1.62 15.76
CA SER A 35 0.31 -1.68 17.20
C SER A 35 -0.92 -2.02 18.05
N LYS A 36 -2.11 -1.64 17.59
CA LYS A 36 -3.40 -1.90 18.25
C LYS A 36 -4.10 -3.17 17.73
N ASN A 37 -3.52 -3.83 16.72
CA ASN A 37 -4.10 -4.98 16.03
C ASN A 37 -5.46 -4.67 15.34
N GLU A 38 -5.60 -3.44 14.81
CA GLU A 38 -6.82 -2.92 14.17
C GLU A 38 -6.74 -2.97 12.63
N ILE A 39 -5.59 -3.34 12.06
CA ILE A 39 -5.38 -3.30 10.60
C ILE A 39 -6.38 -4.17 9.81
N HIS A 40 -6.78 -5.33 10.34
CA HIS A 40 -7.74 -6.21 9.67
C HIS A 40 -9.16 -5.65 9.68
N GLU A 41 -9.54 -4.89 10.70
CA GLU A 41 -10.80 -4.17 10.74
C GLU A 41 -10.81 -3.03 9.72
N PHE A 42 -9.69 -2.32 9.58
CA PHE A 42 -9.59 -1.16 8.69
C PHE A 42 -9.44 -1.53 7.21
N CYS A 43 -8.59 -2.52 6.90
CA CYS A 43 -8.17 -2.91 5.55
C CYS A 43 -8.83 -4.21 5.06
N GLY A 44 -9.62 -4.88 5.89
CA GLY A 44 -10.18 -6.20 5.60
C GLY A 44 -9.26 -7.35 6.01
N ASN A 45 -9.84 -8.55 6.03
CA ASN A 45 -9.20 -9.74 6.61
C ASN A 45 -8.01 -10.23 5.78
N HIS A 46 -7.98 -9.99 4.47
CA HIS A 46 -6.91 -10.46 3.59
C HIS A 46 -5.83 -9.41 3.33
N VAL A 47 -5.78 -8.34 4.15
CA VAL A 47 -4.73 -7.33 4.04
C VAL A 47 -3.34 -7.96 4.11
N ARG A 48 -2.52 -7.64 3.12
CA ARG A 48 -1.09 -7.93 3.10
C ARG A 48 -0.31 -6.64 3.19
N LEU A 49 0.80 -6.67 3.92
CA LEU A 49 1.72 -5.54 4.04
C LEU A 49 3.09 -5.98 3.54
N PHE A 50 3.49 -5.44 2.39
CA PHE A 50 4.75 -5.73 1.74
C PHE A 50 5.81 -4.71 2.16
N LEU A 51 6.99 -5.22 2.50
CA LEU A 51 8.13 -4.47 2.98
C LEU A 51 9.30 -4.68 2.01
N LEU A 52 9.80 -3.60 1.41
CA LEU A 52 11.08 -3.64 0.70
C LEU A 52 12.19 -3.33 1.69
N THR A 53 13.18 -4.22 1.78
CA THR A 53 14.21 -4.17 2.82
C THR A 53 15.62 -4.24 2.26
N GLU A 54 16.54 -3.55 2.96
CA GLU A 54 17.98 -3.65 2.78
C GLU A 54 18.61 -4.15 4.09
N GLY A 55 18.78 -5.48 4.18
CA GLY A 55 19.20 -6.12 5.43
C GLY A 55 18.16 -5.91 6.52
N LYS A 56 18.51 -5.14 7.56
CA LYS A 56 17.60 -4.80 8.67
C LYS A 56 16.89 -3.45 8.50
N LYS A 57 17.16 -2.72 7.42
CA LYS A 57 16.56 -1.41 7.18
C LYS A 57 15.32 -1.54 6.30
N LEU A 58 14.27 -0.83 6.67
CA LEU A 58 13.08 -0.67 5.82
C LEU A 58 13.32 0.44 4.79
N VAL A 59 13.08 0.11 3.53
CA VAL A 59 13.30 1.02 2.39
C VAL A 59 11.98 1.63 1.93
N SER A 60 10.95 0.79 1.83
CA SER A 60 9.63 1.15 1.32
C SER A 60 8.60 0.14 1.82
N PHE A 61 7.32 0.51 1.88
CA PHE A 61 6.22 -0.41 2.14
C PHE A 61 4.97 -0.04 1.32
N CYS A 62 4.08 -1.01 1.14
CA CYS A 62 2.70 -0.81 0.69
C CYS A 62 1.79 -1.91 1.20
N THR A 63 0.48 -1.64 1.27
CA THR A 63 -0.53 -2.67 1.50
C THR A 63 -1.15 -3.14 0.19
N LEU A 64 -1.68 -4.36 0.21
CA LEU A 64 -2.67 -4.86 -0.74
C LEU A 64 -3.86 -5.35 0.08
N SER A 65 -5.03 -4.75 -0.08
CA SER A 65 -6.15 -4.89 0.86
C SER A 65 -7.51 -5.02 0.18
N ASP A 66 -8.46 -5.61 0.92
CA ASP A 66 -9.86 -5.72 0.48
C ASP A 66 -10.54 -4.35 0.52
N ILE A 67 -10.21 -3.57 1.56
CA ILE A 67 -10.81 -2.27 1.87
C ILE A 67 -9.69 -1.22 1.95
N ASP A 68 -9.98 0.01 1.52
CA ASP A 68 -9.11 1.18 1.64
C ASP A 68 -9.87 2.36 2.26
N ASP A 69 -9.33 3.58 2.19
CA ASP A 69 -9.97 4.82 2.66
C ASP A 69 -11.27 5.16 1.89
N ILE A 70 -11.48 4.58 0.70
CA ILE A 70 -12.76 4.65 -0.03
C ILE A 70 -13.68 3.51 0.48
N LYS A 71 -14.59 3.80 1.41
CA LYS A 71 -15.39 2.77 2.11
C LYS A 71 -16.67 2.32 1.38
N ASN A 72 -17.30 3.20 0.59
CA ASN A 72 -18.62 2.93 -0.01
C ASN A 72 -18.48 2.45 -1.47
N THR A 73 -17.83 1.30 -1.67
CA THR A 73 -17.59 0.77 -3.02
C THR A 73 -17.31 -0.73 -3.04
N ASP A 74 -17.66 -1.39 -4.14
CA ASP A 74 -17.33 -2.79 -4.41
C ASP A 74 -16.00 -2.95 -5.17
N LEU A 75 -15.28 -1.83 -5.42
CA LEU A 75 -13.96 -1.87 -6.06
C LEU A 75 -12.94 -2.53 -5.13
N GLY A 76 -12.04 -3.29 -5.73
CA GLY A 76 -10.93 -3.93 -5.04
C GLY A 76 -10.21 -4.93 -5.95
N PRO A 77 -9.05 -5.44 -5.52
CA PRO A 77 -8.33 -5.04 -4.31
C PRO A 77 -7.62 -3.68 -4.46
N TRP A 78 -7.28 -3.08 -3.33
CA TRP A 78 -6.64 -1.78 -3.23
C TRP A 78 -5.16 -1.90 -2.89
N ILE A 79 -4.35 -1.03 -3.49
CA ILE A 79 -2.97 -0.82 -3.06
C ILE A 79 -2.90 0.49 -2.28
N GLY A 80 -2.71 0.36 -0.96
CA GLY A 80 -2.72 1.48 -0.03
C GLY A 80 -1.36 1.65 0.66
N PHE A 81 -1.28 2.63 1.56
CA PHE A 81 -0.09 2.93 2.37
C PHE A 81 1.24 2.87 1.60
N VAL A 82 1.27 3.45 0.40
CA VAL A 82 2.42 3.38 -0.50
C VAL A 82 3.44 4.43 -0.09
N TYR A 83 4.60 4.00 0.41
CA TYR A 83 5.62 4.92 0.92
C TYR A 83 7.04 4.42 0.71
N THR A 84 7.94 5.33 0.31
CA THR A 84 9.39 5.14 0.28
C THR A 84 10.05 6.18 1.16
N PHE A 85 10.92 5.73 2.08
CA PHE A 85 11.67 6.61 2.99
C PHE A 85 12.52 7.62 2.19
N PRO A 86 12.61 8.90 2.63
CA PRO A 86 13.27 9.98 1.87
C PRO A 86 14.65 9.64 1.34
N GLN A 87 15.51 9.01 2.16
CA GLN A 87 16.88 8.65 1.80
C GLN A 87 16.98 7.60 0.68
N TYR A 88 15.88 6.93 0.34
CA TYR A 88 15.83 5.94 -0.75
C TYR A 88 14.97 6.39 -1.94
N ARG A 89 14.40 7.60 -1.92
CA ARG A 89 13.63 8.15 -3.06
C ARG A 89 14.56 8.36 -4.28
N GLY A 90 13.96 8.47 -5.47
CA GLY A 90 14.70 8.59 -6.73
C GLY A 90 15.18 7.27 -7.35
N HIS A 91 15.04 6.14 -6.65
CA HIS A 91 15.48 4.82 -7.11
C HIS A 91 14.35 3.94 -7.69
N ARG A 92 13.12 4.47 -7.80
CA ARG A 92 11.90 3.75 -8.23
C ARG A 92 11.55 2.51 -7.39
N TYR A 93 11.99 2.45 -6.12
CA TYR A 93 11.72 1.32 -5.22
C TYR A 93 10.25 1.07 -4.93
N MET A 94 9.42 2.13 -4.89
CA MET A 94 7.97 2.00 -4.86
C MET A 94 7.45 1.10 -5.99
N GLY A 95 8.00 1.22 -7.20
CA GLY A 95 7.63 0.39 -8.34
C GLY A 95 7.82 -1.10 -8.11
N LEU A 96 8.89 -1.49 -7.40
CA LEU A 96 9.12 -2.90 -7.08
C LEU A 96 8.00 -3.48 -6.20
N LEU A 97 7.47 -2.66 -5.28
CA LEU A 97 6.36 -3.05 -4.42
C LEU A 97 5.02 -3.02 -5.18
N LEU A 98 4.77 -2.01 -6.02
CA LEU A 98 3.58 -1.95 -6.86
C LEU A 98 3.52 -3.17 -7.80
N ASP A 99 4.62 -3.52 -8.45
CA ASP A 99 4.69 -4.68 -9.34
C ASP A 99 4.52 -5.99 -8.56
N HIS A 100 5.06 -6.08 -7.34
CA HIS A 100 4.83 -7.24 -6.47
C HIS A 100 3.36 -7.36 -6.09
N ALA A 101 2.73 -6.29 -5.60
CA ALA A 101 1.32 -6.27 -5.25
C ALA A 101 0.42 -6.60 -6.45
N CYS A 102 0.71 -6.06 -7.63
CA CYS A 102 -0.02 -6.39 -8.87
C CYS A 102 0.06 -7.88 -9.20
N ARG A 103 1.26 -8.48 -9.13
CA ARG A 103 1.42 -9.92 -9.37
C ARG A 103 0.66 -10.74 -8.34
N THR A 104 0.76 -10.39 -7.07
CA THR A 104 0.06 -11.11 -6.00
C THR A 104 -1.47 -10.98 -6.14
N ALA A 105 -1.99 -9.80 -6.48
CA ALA A 105 -3.41 -9.62 -6.78
C ALA A 105 -3.86 -10.48 -7.96
N LYS A 106 -3.06 -10.55 -9.04
CA LYS A 106 -3.33 -11.41 -10.20
C LYS A 106 -3.32 -12.90 -9.83
N GLU A 107 -2.37 -13.32 -9.01
CA GLU A 107 -2.26 -14.71 -8.51
C GLU A 107 -3.49 -15.10 -7.67
N ASP A 108 -4.09 -14.14 -6.95
CA ASP A 108 -5.34 -14.32 -6.21
C ASP A 108 -6.61 -14.20 -7.09
N GLY A 109 -6.44 -14.01 -8.40
CA GLY A 109 -7.53 -13.97 -9.38
C GLY A 109 -8.11 -12.59 -9.67
N ALA A 110 -7.48 -11.50 -9.20
CA ALA A 110 -7.92 -10.15 -9.54
C ALA A 110 -7.58 -9.79 -11.00
N GLY A 111 -8.55 -9.20 -11.71
CA GLY A 111 -8.34 -8.66 -13.07
C GLY A 111 -7.83 -7.21 -13.09
N GLU A 112 -7.92 -6.50 -11.98
CA GLU A 112 -7.52 -5.09 -11.84
C GLU A 112 -7.14 -4.78 -10.38
N VAL A 113 -6.45 -3.66 -10.17
CA VAL A 113 -6.14 -3.09 -8.84
C VAL A 113 -6.43 -1.60 -8.82
N PHE A 114 -6.71 -1.06 -7.64
CA PHE A 114 -7.07 0.33 -7.44
C PHE A 114 -6.13 1.05 -6.47
N ILE A 115 -5.97 2.36 -6.64
CA ILE A 115 -5.24 3.26 -5.73
C ILE A 115 -6.04 4.55 -5.58
N ALA A 116 -6.32 4.95 -4.34
CA ALA A 116 -6.83 6.27 -4.01
C ALA A 116 -5.68 7.22 -3.63
N THR A 117 -5.61 8.41 -4.24
CA THR A 117 -4.53 9.36 -3.97
C THR A 117 -4.88 10.81 -4.30
N GLY A 118 -4.18 11.76 -3.67
CA GLY A 118 -4.15 13.15 -4.10
C GLY A 118 -3.15 13.43 -5.24
N GLU A 119 -2.28 12.47 -5.55
CA GLU A 119 -1.20 12.65 -6.53
C GLU A 119 -1.70 12.62 -7.99
N THR A 120 -1.04 13.39 -8.85
CA THR A 120 -1.25 13.38 -10.30
C THR A 120 0.09 13.21 -11.03
N GLY A 121 0.14 12.33 -12.02
CA GLY A 121 1.34 12.01 -12.79
C GLY A 121 2.24 10.94 -12.17
N LEU A 122 2.05 10.57 -10.90
CA LEU A 122 2.91 9.59 -10.22
C LEU A 122 2.60 8.16 -10.67
N TYR A 123 1.36 7.70 -10.45
CA TYR A 123 0.97 6.30 -10.70
C TYR A 123 0.82 5.99 -12.19
N GLU A 124 0.60 7.02 -13.00
CA GLU A 124 0.62 6.93 -14.46
C GLU A 124 1.97 6.43 -14.99
N THR A 125 3.08 6.82 -14.33
CA THR A 125 4.42 6.29 -14.68
C THR A 125 4.61 4.80 -14.35
N TYR A 126 3.65 4.19 -13.66
CA TYR A 126 3.60 2.76 -13.32
C TYR A 126 2.45 2.02 -14.03
N GLY A 127 1.84 2.65 -15.04
CA GLY A 127 0.80 2.03 -15.87
C GLY A 127 -0.61 2.10 -15.31
N TYR A 128 -0.83 2.86 -14.24
CA TYR A 128 -2.18 3.15 -13.77
C TYR A 128 -2.82 4.23 -14.63
N SER A 129 -4.13 4.14 -14.83
CA SER A 129 -4.93 5.15 -15.51
C SER A 129 -5.93 5.76 -14.54
N PHE A 130 -6.17 7.06 -14.66
CA PHE A 130 -7.23 7.72 -13.89
C PHE A 130 -8.57 7.03 -14.18
N TYR A 131 -9.31 6.70 -13.12
CA TYR A 131 -10.60 6.04 -13.20
C TYR A 131 -11.72 7.04 -12.94
N GLN A 132 -11.79 7.60 -11.72
CA GLN A 132 -12.77 8.61 -11.34
C GLN A 132 -12.36 9.35 -10.04
N MET A 133 -13.12 10.37 -9.66
CA MET A 133 -13.04 10.97 -8.33
C MET A 133 -13.97 10.24 -7.38
N MET A 134 -13.52 9.90 -6.17
CA MET A 134 -14.35 9.25 -5.13
C MET A 134 -14.11 9.91 -3.77
N GLU A 135 -15.15 9.98 -2.96
CA GLU A 135 -15.06 10.50 -1.59
C GLU A 135 -14.44 9.46 -0.66
N ASN A 136 -13.47 9.87 0.16
CA ASN A 136 -12.87 9.01 1.17
C ASN A 136 -13.62 9.05 2.51
N ALA A 137 -13.16 8.29 3.50
CA ALA A 137 -13.85 8.12 4.78
C ALA A 137 -14.03 9.43 5.58
N VAL A 138 -13.29 10.49 5.25
CA VAL A 138 -13.36 11.81 5.89
C VAL A 138 -14.05 12.88 5.02
N GLY A 139 -14.72 12.48 3.94
CA GLY A 139 -15.48 13.39 3.09
C GLY A 139 -14.66 14.16 2.06
N VAL A 140 -13.40 13.79 1.83
CA VAL A 140 -12.50 14.45 0.89
C VAL A 140 -12.48 13.70 -0.44
N MET A 141 -12.62 14.44 -1.54
CA MET A 141 -12.51 13.87 -2.88
C MET A 141 -11.07 13.46 -3.18
N SER A 142 -10.88 12.17 -3.46
CA SER A 142 -9.62 11.56 -3.85
C SER A 142 -9.67 11.11 -5.31
N ARG A 143 -8.52 11.12 -5.99
CA ARG A 143 -8.42 10.53 -7.33
C ARG A 143 -8.27 9.03 -7.17
N VAL A 144 -9.13 8.27 -7.84
CA VAL A 144 -8.97 6.83 -7.94
C VAL A 144 -8.34 6.49 -9.27
N TYR A 145 -7.24 5.76 -9.20
CA TYR A 145 -6.54 5.19 -10.34
C TYR A 145 -6.76 3.69 -10.37
N ARG A 146 -6.75 3.13 -11.58
CA ARG A 146 -6.90 1.71 -11.85
C ARG A 146 -5.73 1.21 -12.69
N LYS A 147 -5.28 -0.02 -12.46
CA LYS A 147 -4.42 -0.76 -13.38
C LYS A 147 -5.04 -2.11 -13.71
N ASP A 148 -5.17 -2.39 -15.00
CA ASP A 148 -5.59 -3.69 -15.52
C ASP A 148 -4.44 -4.70 -15.34
N LEU A 149 -4.77 -5.92 -14.93
CA LEU A 149 -3.83 -7.00 -14.65
C LEU A 149 -3.89 -8.14 -15.68
N SER A 150 -4.68 -8.01 -16.76
CA SER A 150 -4.78 -9.02 -17.83
C SER A 150 -3.43 -9.43 -18.43
#